data_AF-A0AAD4WG39-F1
#
_entry.id   AF-A0AAD4WG39-F1
#
_cell.length_a   1.000
_cell.length_b   1.000
_cell.length_c   1.000
_cell.angle_alpha   90.00
_cell.angle_beta   90.00
_cell.angle_gamma   90.00
#
_symmetry.space_group_name_H-M   'P 1'
#
loop_
_entity.id
_entity.type
_entity.pdbx_description
1 polymer ?
#
loop_
_entity_poly.entity_id
_entity_poly.type
_entity_poly.pdbx_seq_one_letter_code
_entity_poly.pdbx_strand_id
1 'polypeptide(L)'
;MGCASSVYAVGGRKKLTVPEVVVLVPSTRIPAQSDLQRPLRGLIPIDLAHRLSSLRNQIVLVAEDTGGSAIPELRRALEEYLSVLIGLTKKEYGLEGSVEFKWKSLEDGKQEACVANSWFEVLSVVHLMAVLTLSEADILMIPHDHSDSGLRTVSSDCKRVAVDLLLKASGYLEFCVRDVLIRIPPEIKKKLPNNLHDGVLEAISFQSLGQGTEIQLGLAVDCQKATLSVKRRLACEQLTYFSQAYHCLSGCDINNGCGKKHMWFIKWKFLESKAAAYYYHGLILDKGNEPSCHVSAVCCFLAAEEILSESKKACLTFCLAAPVTRAPPLWGAMRHLHQKIPEVATRKSQMYGYLLEQEKALQTLPDLPEFQLSLRPDDYQLPEMDPAWDAEKWETEGQTLKEHLKDSEDETETE
;
A
#
# COMPACT_ATOMS: atom_id res chain seq x y z
N MET A 1 48.54 -11.27 38.84
CA MET A 1 47.20 -11.81 38.52
C MET A 1 46.20 -10.76 38.94
N GLY A 2 45.30 -10.20 38.13
CA GLY A 2 44.94 -10.33 36.73
C GLY A 2 43.85 -9.26 36.55
N CYS A 3 43.96 -8.48 35.48
CA CYS A 3 43.09 -7.34 35.16
C CYS A 3 41.67 -7.78 34.78
N ALA A 4 40.67 -6.89 34.97
CA ALA A 4 39.69 -6.53 33.95
C ALA A 4 38.84 -5.32 34.38
N SER A 5 39.15 -4.17 33.79
CA SER A 5 38.24 -3.03 33.65
C SER A 5 37.13 -3.38 32.64
N SER A 6 35.92 -2.84 32.82
CA SER A 6 34.98 -2.68 31.70
C SER A 6 34.19 -1.39 31.85
N VAL A 7 34.18 -0.65 30.75
CA VAL A 7 33.85 0.75 30.57
C VAL A 7 32.33 0.90 30.41
N TYR A 8 31.76 1.84 31.17
CA TYR A 8 30.47 2.43 30.85
C TYR A 8 30.63 3.34 29.62
N ALA A 9 29.99 3.00 28.50
CA ALA A 9 29.59 3.97 27.48
C ALA A 9 28.51 3.41 26.51
N VAL A 10 27.34 4.04 26.58
CA VAL A 10 26.45 4.42 25.46
C VAL A 10 25.84 3.31 24.59
N GLY A 11 24.57 3.03 24.86
CA GLY A 11 23.66 2.33 23.95
C GLY A 11 22.22 2.51 24.45
N GLY A 12 21.62 3.66 24.17
CA GLY A 12 20.27 4.00 24.62
C GLY A 12 19.27 2.94 24.19
N ARG A 13 18.61 2.30 25.16
CA ARG A 13 17.39 1.52 24.90
C ARG A 13 16.35 2.50 24.35
N LYS A 14 16.19 2.58 23.03
CA LYS A 14 15.02 3.24 22.40
C LYS A 14 13.79 2.59 23.04
N LYS A 15 12.96 3.37 23.75
CA LYS A 15 11.64 2.91 24.19
C LYS A 15 10.91 2.42 22.94
N LEU A 16 10.65 1.12 22.85
CA LEU A 16 9.81 0.53 21.80
C LEU A 16 8.42 1.14 21.94
N THR A 17 8.19 2.21 21.17
CA THR A 17 6.92 2.89 21.12
C THR A 17 6.08 2.11 20.13
N VAL A 18 5.10 1.36 20.62
CA VAL A 18 4.19 0.60 19.76
C VAL A 18 3.51 1.59 18.81
N PRO A 19 3.59 1.42 17.47
CA PRO A 19 3.07 2.39 16.52
C PRO A 19 1.53 2.41 16.52
N GLU A 20 0.98 3.59 16.30
CA GLU A 20 -0.45 3.84 16.02
C GLU A 20 -0.62 3.79 14.50
N VAL A 21 -1.60 3.04 13.99
CA VAL A 21 -1.78 2.78 12.55
C VAL A 21 -3.21 3.10 12.16
N VAL A 22 -3.39 4.06 11.26
CA VAL A 22 -4.69 4.46 10.72
C VAL A 22 -4.85 3.96 9.28
N VAL A 23 -3.81 4.13 8.47
CA VAL A 23 -3.64 3.55 7.13
C VAL A 23 -2.67 2.38 7.26
N LEU A 24 -3.10 1.16 6.89
CA LEU A 24 -2.19 0.03 6.95
C LEU A 24 -1.16 0.15 5.82
N VAL A 25 0.09 0.36 6.21
CA VAL A 25 1.24 0.36 5.31
C VAL A 25 1.81 -1.07 5.23
N PRO A 26 2.02 -1.63 4.03
CA PRO A 26 2.77 -2.88 3.86
C PRO A 26 4.20 -2.78 4.40
N SER A 27 4.85 -3.92 4.65
CA SER A 27 6.26 -3.91 5.04
C SER A 27 7.13 -3.19 4.02
N THR A 28 7.96 -2.27 4.52
CA THR A 28 8.76 -1.40 3.66
C THR A 28 9.99 -2.15 3.18
N ARG A 29 10.19 -2.17 1.87
CA ARG A 29 11.34 -2.78 1.23
C ARG A 29 12.26 -1.72 0.67
N ILE A 30 13.56 -1.89 0.85
CA ILE A 30 14.56 -0.97 0.32
C ILE A 30 15.57 -1.72 -0.54
N PRO A 31 16.16 -1.06 -1.55
CA PRO A 31 17.23 -1.67 -2.32
C PRO A 31 18.40 -2.02 -1.39
N ALA A 32 19.06 -3.13 -1.68
CA ALA A 32 20.33 -3.52 -1.06
C ALA A 32 21.46 -3.40 -2.09
N GLN A 33 22.69 -3.23 -1.63
CA GLN A 33 23.87 -3.10 -2.49
C GLN A 33 23.91 -4.20 -3.58
N SER A 34 24.02 -3.77 -4.84
CA SER A 34 24.03 -4.63 -6.04
C SER A 34 25.10 -4.14 -7.01
N ASP A 35 25.81 -5.05 -7.67
CA ASP A 35 26.84 -4.70 -8.66
C ASP A 35 26.19 -4.45 -10.03
N LEU A 36 25.91 -3.17 -10.33
CA LEU A 36 25.34 -2.76 -11.62
C LEU A 36 26.43 -2.53 -12.67
N GLN A 37 27.65 -2.18 -12.26
CA GLN A 37 28.70 -1.74 -13.19
C GLN A 37 29.35 -2.91 -13.92
N ARG A 38 29.64 -4.01 -13.22
CA ARG A 38 30.30 -5.17 -13.83
C ARG A 38 29.44 -5.85 -14.90
N PRO A 39 28.14 -6.15 -14.67
CA PRO A 39 27.34 -6.85 -15.67
C PRO A 39 26.98 -5.98 -16.88
N LEU A 40 26.98 -4.66 -16.73
CA LEU A 40 26.66 -3.70 -17.78
C LEU A 40 27.90 -3.19 -18.55
N ARG A 41 29.10 -3.57 -18.11
CA ARG A 41 30.36 -3.15 -18.74
C ARG A 41 30.43 -3.61 -20.20
N GLY A 42 30.66 -2.67 -21.10
CA GLY A 42 30.73 -2.93 -22.55
C GLY A 42 29.37 -3.20 -23.21
N LEU A 43 28.28 -3.24 -22.42
CA LEU A 43 26.91 -3.30 -22.93
C LEU A 43 26.28 -1.91 -23.01
N ILE A 44 26.69 -0.98 -22.13
CA ILE A 44 26.24 0.41 -22.11
C ILE A 44 27.40 1.41 -21.90
N PRO A 45 27.26 2.72 -22.25
CA PRO A 45 28.21 3.75 -21.89
C PRO A 45 28.50 3.74 -20.40
N ILE A 46 29.78 3.93 -20.11
CA ILE A 46 30.27 3.90 -18.73
C ILE A 46 29.57 4.94 -17.86
N ASP A 47 29.27 6.12 -18.41
CA ASP A 47 28.56 7.19 -17.72
C ASP A 47 27.13 6.80 -17.35
N LEU A 48 26.45 6.05 -18.22
CA LEU A 48 25.10 5.55 -17.98
C LEU A 48 25.08 4.47 -16.89
N ALA A 49 26.05 3.54 -16.92
CA ALA A 49 26.23 2.53 -15.88
C ALA A 49 26.58 3.18 -14.52
N HIS A 50 27.44 4.19 -14.53
CA HIS A 50 27.79 4.96 -13.32
C HIS A 50 26.58 5.71 -12.77
N ARG A 51 25.78 6.35 -13.62
CA ARG A 51 24.59 7.09 -13.19
C ARG A 51 23.53 6.17 -12.59
N LEU A 52 23.24 5.04 -13.23
CA LEU A 52 22.37 3.99 -12.67
C LEU A 52 22.85 3.55 -11.28
N SER A 53 24.14 3.25 -11.15
CA SER A 53 24.74 2.83 -9.89
C SER A 53 24.68 3.93 -8.83
N SER A 54 24.95 5.17 -9.20
CA SER A 54 24.95 6.33 -8.30
C SER A 54 23.56 6.62 -7.74
N LEU A 55 22.54 6.69 -8.61
CA LEU A 55 21.16 6.95 -8.20
C LEU A 55 20.64 5.83 -7.30
N ARG A 56 20.90 4.57 -7.66
CA ARG A 56 20.51 3.42 -6.83
C ARG A 56 21.19 3.47 -5.46
N ASN A 57 22.49 3.77 -5.41
CA ASN A 57 23.24 3.90 -4.16
C ASN A 57 22.74 5.05 -3.29
N GLN A 58 22.35 6.18 -3.89
CA GLN A 58 21.74 7.29 -3.17
C GLN A 58 20.43 6.87 -2.49
N ILE A 59 19.56 6.13 -3.19
CA ILE A 59 18.33 5.60 -2.59
C ILE A 59 18.64 4.68 -1.41
N VAL A 60 19.60 3.76 -1.56
CA VAL A 60 20.05 2.87 -0.47
C VAL A 60 20.48 3.68 0.75
N LEU A 61 21.37 4.67 0.54
CA LEU A 61 21.91 5.50 1.62
C LEU A 61 20.82 6.30 2.34
N VAL A 62 19.96 7.00 1.60
CA VAL A 62 18.88 7.81 2.20
C VAL A 62 17.89 6.92 2.95
N ALA A 63 17.55 5.75 2.39
CA ALA A 63 16.59 4.84 3.02
C ALA A 63 17.14 4.23 4.32
N GLU A 64 18.43 3.87 4.34
CA GLU A 64 19.11 3.32 5.53
C GLU A 64 19.33 4.38 6.61
N ASP A 65 19.78 5.58 6.25
CA ASP A 65 20.09 6.66 7.21
C ASP A 65 18.82 7.19 7.90
N THR A 66 17.74 7.34 7.13
CA THR A 66 16.48 7.92 7.62
C THR A 66 15.48 6.88 8.09
N GLY A 67 15.78 5.59 7.94
CA GLY A 67 14.83 4.51 8.18
C GLY A 67 13.55 4.67 7.35
N GLY A 68 13.67 5.16 6.11
CA GLY A 68 12.55 5.39 5.20
C GLY A 68 11.68 6.63 5.50
N SER A 69 12.05 7.46 6.49
CA SER A 69 11.22 8.61 6.90
C SER A 69 11.38 9.86 6.01
N ALA A 70 12.46 9.97 5.24
CA ALA A 70 12.68 11.05 4.28
C ALA A 70 11.89 10.81 2.96
N ILE A 71 10.56 10.79 3.08
CA ILE A 71 9.64 10.47 1.98
C ILE A 71 9.85 11.37 0.75
N PRO A 72 9.95 12.72 0.87
CA PRO A 72 10.14 13.59 -0.30
C PRO A 72 11.46 13.32 -1.04
N GLU A 73 12.55 13.15 -0.31
CA GLU A 73 13.88 12.89 -0.86
C GLU A 73 13.94 11.53 -1.55
N LEU A 74 13.35 10.50 -0.93
CA LEU A 74 13.25 9.16 -1.51
C LEU A 74 12.39 9.15 -2.77
N ARG A 75 11.22 9.80 -2.75
CA ARG A 75 10.34 9.86 -3.93
C ARG A 75 11.04 10.50 -5.12
N ARG A 76 11.72 11.64 -4.92
CA ARG A 76 12.51 12.30 -5.97
C ARG A 76 13.62 11.39 -6.50
N ALA A 77 14.40 10.76 -5.62
CA ALA A 77 15.47 9.86 -6.04
C ALA A 77 14.96 8.63 -6.80
N LEU A 78 13.80 8.09 -6.42
CA LEU A 78 13.14 6.98 -7.12
C LEU A 78 12.67 7.39 -8.51
N GLU A 79 12.09 8.59 -8.68
CA GLU A 79 11.66 9.11 -9.99
C GLU A 79 12.87 9.33 -10.92
N GLU A 80 13.95 9.95 -10.41
CA GLU A 80 15.20 10.12 -11.14
C GLU A 80 15.81 8.77 -11.53
N TYR A 81 15.83 7.79 -10.61
CA TYR A 81 16.32 6.45 -10.90
C TYR A 81 15.46 5.71 -11.93
N LEU A 82 14.13 5.82 -11.84
CA LEU A 82 13.21 5.21 -12.81
C LEU A 82 13.48 5.70 -14.23
N SER A 83 13.73 6.99 -14.43
CA SER A 83 14.00 7.57 -15.76
C SER A 83 15.16 6.89 -16.48
N VAL A 84 16.18 6.47 -15.74
CA VAL A 84 17.35 5.77 -16.28
C VAL A 84 17.12 4.26 -16.32
N LEU A 85 16.49 3.68 -15.30
CA LEU A 85 16.23 2.24 -15.16
C LEU A 85 15.38 1.68 -16.31
N ILE A 86 14.38 2.43 -16.78
CA ILE A 86 13.44 1.94 -17.80
C ILE A 86 14.11 1.60 -19.12
N GLY A 87 15.28 2.15 -19.42
CA GLY A 87 16.07 1.73 -20.59
C GLY A 87 16.50 0.27 -20.51
N LEU A 88 16.84 -0.25 -19.32
CA LEU A 88 17.17 -1.68 -19.14
C LEU A 88 16.00 -2.62 -19.48
N THR A 89 14.77 -2.10 -19.53
CA THR A 89 13.57 -2.88 -19.86
C THR A 89 13.27 -2.93 -21.36
N LYS A 90 13.98 -2.16 -22.18
CA LYS A 90 13.76 -2.13 -23.62
C LYS A 90 14.31 -3.41 -24.26
N LYS A 91 13.42 -4.14 -24.94
CA LYS A 91 13.75 -5.39 -25.62
C LYS A 91 14.88 -5.21 -26.64
N GLU A 92 14.94 -4.05 -27.28
CA GLU A 92 15.93 -3.69 -28.31
C GLU A 92 17.37 -3.71 -27.78
N TYR A 93 17.59 -3.42 -26.50
CA TYR A 93 18.92 -3.45 -25.89
C TYR A 93 19.29 -4.82 -25.32
N GLY A 94 18.32 -5.73 -25.13
CA GLY A 94 18.60 -7.09 -24.64
C GLY A 94 19.15 -7.16 -23.21
N LEU A 95 18.94 -6.12 -22.38
CA LEU A 95 19.55 -5.99 -21.04
C LEU A 95 18.68 -6.50 -19.88
N GLU A 96 17.47 -7.00 -20.17
CA GLU A 96 16.45 -7.26 -19.16
C GLU A 96 16.96 -8.16 -18.02
N GLY A 97 17.74 -9.20 -18.34
CA GLY A 97 18.30 -10.16 -17.39
C GLY A 97 19.76 -9.93 -17.00
N SER A 98 20.38 -8.81 -17.42
CA SER A 98 21.82 -8.60 -17.27
C SER A 98 22.25 -8.29 -15.83
N VAL A 99 21.37 -7.67 -15.04
CA VAL A 99 21.68 -7.23 -13.67
C VAL A 99 20.85 -8.02 -12.67
N GLU A 100 21.52 -8.51 -11.62
CA GLU A 100 20.88 -9.08 -10.45
C GLU A 100 20.58 -7.99 -9.41
N PHE A 101 19.30 -7.78 -9.12
CA PHE A 101 18.83 -6.77 -8.18
C PHE A 101 18.52 -7.38 -6.82
N LYS A 102 19.04 -6.73 -5.76
CA LYS A 102 18.86 -7.16 -4.37
C LYS A 102 17.98 -6.18 -3.61
N TRP A 103 17.03 -6.73 -2.86
CA TRP A 103 16.11 -6.00 -1.98
C TRP A 103 16.03 -6.66 -0.60
N LYS A 104 15.81 -5.83 0.42
CA LYS A 104 15.68 -6.28 1.82
C LYS A 104 14.51 -5.59 2.52
N SER A 105 14.01 -6.24 3.57
CA SER A 105 13.08 -5.59 4.50
C SER A 105 13.81 -4.49 5.26
N LEU A 106 13.15 -3.34 5.41
CA LEU A 106 13.65 -2.25 6.23
C LEU A 106 13.55 -2.58 7.72
N GLU A 107 12.53 -3.35 8.13
CA GLU A 107 12.25 -3.64 9.54
C GLU A 107 13.23 -4.63 10.18
N ASP A 108 13.59 -5.72 9.48
CA ASP A 108 14.49 -6.76 10.01
C ASP A 108 15.85 -6.85 9.29
N GLY A 109 16.04 -6.06 8.24
CA GLY A 109 17.29 -5.97 7.48
C GLY A 109 17.62 -7.22 6.66
N LYS A 110 16.76 -8.25 6.66
CA LYS A 110 17.03 -9.48 5.93
C LYS A 110 16.81 -9.28 4.44
N GLN A 111 17.73 -9.82 3.65
CA GLN A 111 17.57 -9.87 2.21
C GLN A 111 16.35 -10.72 1.86
N GLU A 112 15.37 -10.11 1.19
CA GLU A 112 14.11 -10.74 0.84
C GLU A 112 14.13 -11.30 -0.59
N ALA A 113 14.86 -10.64 -1.49
CA ALA A 113 14.92 -11.02 -2.89
C ALA A 113 16.29 -10.76 -3.54
N CYS A 114 16.59 -11.62 -4.50
CA CYS A 114 17.73 -11.55 -5.39
C CYS A 114 17.25 -12.02 -6.76
N VAL A 115 17.02 -11.09 -7.69
CA VAL A 115 16.34 -11.41 -8.96
C VAL A 115 17.06 -10.70 -10.11
N ALA A 116 17.49 -11.48 -11.10
CA ALA A 116 18.07 -10.98 -12.34
C ALA A 116 16.99 -10.63 -13.36
N ASN A 117 16.29 -9.52 -13.14
CA ASN A 117 15.26 -9.02 -14.05
C ASN A 117 14.98 -7.53 -13.84
N SER A 118 15.01 -6.75 -14.93
CA SER A 118 14.82 -5.30 -14.88
C SER A 118 13.37 -4.90 -14.62
N TRP A 119 12.38 -5.68 -15.07
CA TRP A 119 10.97 -5.46 -14.70
C TRP A 119 10.71 -5.71 -13.21
N PHE A 120 11.42 -6.64 -12.58
CA PHE A 120 11.39 -6.81 -11.13
C PHE A 120 11.92 -5.59 -10.38
N GLU A 121 13.00 -4.97 -10.87
CA GLU A 121 13.50 -3.72 -10.27
C GLU A 121 12.47 -2.60 -10.42
N VAL A 122 11.89 -2.42 -11.61
CA VAL A 122 10.81 -1.42 -11.84
C VAL A 122 9.62 -1.69 -10.90
N LEU A 123 9.17 -2.95 -10.79
CA LEU A 123 8.11 -3.35 -9.87
C LEU A 123 8.43 -2.95 -8.43
N SER A 124 9.66 -3.23 -7.98
CA SER A 124 10.08 -2.98 -6.61
C SER A 124 10.20 -1.47 -6.31
N VAL A 125 10.67 -0.69 -7.28
CA VAL A 125 10.77 0.78 -7.18
C VAL A 125 9.38 1.42 -7.11
N VAL A 126 8.48 1.08 -8.04
CA VAL A 126 7.12 1.64 -8.06
C VAL A 126 6.33 1.19 -6.83
N HIS A 127 6.50 -0.06 -6.38
CA HIS A 127 5.93 -0.53 -5.11
C HIS A 127 6.44 0.29 -3.92
N LEU A 128 7.75 0.60 -3.84
CA LEU A 128 8.27 1.48 -2.79
C LEU A 128 7.65 2.88 -2.85
N MET A 129 7.45 3.45 -4.03
CA MET A 129 6.74 4.73 -4.18
C MET A 129 5.31 4.66 -3.64
N ALA A 130 4.59 3.56 -3.87
CA ALA A 130 3.27 3.32 -3.29
C ALA A 130 3.32 3.26 -1.76
N VAL A 131 4.25 2.47 -1.20
CA VAL A 131 4.44 2.31 0.24
C VAL A 131 4.79 3.63 0.93
N LEU A 132 5.68 4.44 0.35
CA LEU A 132 6.02 5.77 0.86
C LEU A 132 4.80 6.71 0.84
N THR A 133 3.98 6.62 -0.20
CA THR A 133 2.75 7.43 -0.33
C THR A 133 1.68 7.02 0.69
N LEU A 134 1.52 5.71 0.95
CA LEU A 134 0.68 5.21 2.04
C LEU A 134 1.20 5.66 3.41
N SER A 135 2.52 5.65 3.62
CA SER A 135 3.14 6.12 4.86
C SER A 135 2.87 7.59 5.11
N GLU A 136 2.96 8.42 4.06
CA GLU A 136 2.63 9.85 4.13
C GLU A 136 1.16 10.07 4.51
N ALA A 137 0.25 9.28 3.93
CA ALA A 137 -1.17 9.31 4.28
C ALA A 137 -1.41 8.88 5.74
N ASP A 138 -0.73 7.85 6.23
CA ASP A 138 -0.84 7.41 7.63
C ASP A 138 -0.39 8.51 8.60
N ILE A 139 0.77 9.13 8.34
CA ILE A 139 1.30 10.23 9.17
C ILE A 139 0.31 11.40 9.26
N LEU A 140 -0.29 11.80 8.14
CA LEU A 140 -1.29 12.88 8.10
C LEU A 140 -2.57 12.55 8.88
N MET A 141 -2.90 11.26 8.97
CA MET A 141 -4.14 10.78 9.56
C MET A 141 -3.99 10.35 11.03
N ILE A 142 -2.76 10.24 11.54
CA ILE A 142 -2.49 10.10 12.97
C ILE A 142 -2.66 11.47 13.66
N PRO A 143 -3.63 11.64 14.57
CA PRO A 143 -3.82 12.91 15.25
C PRO A 143 -2.62 13.26 16.14
N HIS A 144 -2.09 14.47 16.01
CA HIS A 144 -1.09 15.00 16.94
C HIS A 144 -1.75 15.60 18.20
N ASP A 145 -1.11 15.41 19.36
CA ASP A 145 -1.60 15.91 20.66
C ASP A 145 -1.43 17.43 20.75
N HIS A 146 -2.35 18.19 20.14
CA HIS A 146 -2.39 19.65 20.26
C HIS A 146 -3.83 20.16 20.49
N SER A 147 -4.39 19.88 21.67
CA SER A 147 -5.38 20.80 22.29
C SER A 147 -5.52 20.56 23.80
N ASP A 148 -5.73 21.64 24.55
CA ASP A 148 -6.06 21.65 25.99
C ASP A 148 -7.37 20.92 26.35
N SER A 149 -8.11 20.43 25.35
CA SER A 149 -9.39 19.73 25.50
C SER A 149 -9.28 18.19 25.59
N GLY A 150 -8.08 17.64 25.39
CA GLY A 150 -7.86 16.18 25.38
C GLY A 150 -8.46 15.44 24.16
N LEU A 151 -9.06 16.16 23.19
CA LEU A 151 -9.65 15.55 22.01
C LEU A 151 -8.70 15.56 20.81
N ARG A 152 -8.24 14.38 20.42
CA ARG A 152 -7.45 14.12 19.21
C ARG A 152 -8.31 14.32 17.95
N THR A 153 -7.94 15.25 17.07
CA THR A 153 -8.66 15.52 15.81
C THR A 153 -7.71 15.75 14.64
N VAL A 154 -8.16 15.39 13.42
CA VAL A 154 -7.45 15.61 12.15
C VAL A 154 -8.23 16.67 11.36
N SER A 155 -7.53 17.66 10.80
CA SER A 155 -8.16 18.76 10.05
C SER A 155 -8.82 18.26 8.76
N SER A 156 -9.82 18.99 8.26
CA SER A 156 -10.45 18.66 6.97
C SER A 156 -9.49 18.75 5.79
N ASP A 157 -8.48 19.61 5.85
CA ASP A 157 -7.49 19.74 4.79
C ASP A 157 -6.55 18.53 4.76
N CYS A 158 -6.04 18.10 5.92
CA CYS A 158 -5.26 16.86 6.03
C CYS A 158 -6.05 15.65 5.52
N LYS A 159 -7.34 15.56 5.86
CA LYS A 159 -8.24 14.50 5.35
C LYS A 159 -8.32 14.50 3.81
N ARG A 160 -8.41 15.67 3.16
CA ARG A 160 -8.47 15.75 1.69
C ARG A 160 -7.15 15.34 1.06
N VAL A 161 -6.03 15.85 1.58
CA VAL A 161 -4.69 15.46 1.11
C VAL A 161 -4.46 13.96 1.28
N ALA A 162 -4.89 13.37 2.40
CA ALA A 162 -4.78 11.93 2.61
C ALA A 162 -5.61 11.11 1.59
N VAL A 163 -6.78 11.59 1.17
CA VAL A 163 -7.55 10.95 0.08
C VAL A 163 -6.73 10.98 -1.21
N ASP A 164 -6.18 12.13 -1.59
CA ASP A 164 -5.38 12.26 -2.82
C ASP A 164 -4.15 11.33 -2.80
N LEU A 165 -3.46 11.23 -1.66
CA LEU A 165 -2.34 10.29 -1.48
C LEU A 165 -2.77 8.82 -1.61
N LEU A 166 -3.95 8.45 -1.09
CA LEU A 166 -4.47 7.08 -1.21
C LEU A 166 -4.84 6.73 -2.67
N LEU A 167 -5.39 7.70 -3.44
CA LEU A 167 -5.65 7.50 -4.87
C LEU A 167 -4.35 7.34 -5.66
N LYS A 168 -3.35 8.16 -5.36
CA LYS A 168 -2.01 8.08 -5.95
C LYS A 168 -1.31 6.75 -5.63
N ALA A 169 -1.39 6.29 -4.37
CA ALA A 169 -0.86 4.98 -3.97
C ALA A 169 -1.55 3.83 -4.71
N SER A 170 -2.88 3.89 -4.84
CA SER A 170 -3.67 2.94 -5.61
C SER A 170 -3.26 2.93 -7.10
N GLY A 171 -2.99 4.10 -7.68
CA GLY A 171 -2.50 4.25 -9.05
C GLY A 171 -1.17 3.54 -9.31
N TYR A 172 -0.19 3.73 -8.41
CA TYR A 172 1.08 2.99 -8.47
C TYR A 172 0.87 1.47 -8.41
N LEU A 173 0.00 0.99 -7.52
CA LEU A 173 -0.27 -0.44 -7.34
C LEU A 173 -1.02 -1.04 -8.54
N GLU A 174 -1.99 -0.31 -9.11
CA GLU A 174 -2.67 -0.74 -10.32
C GLU A 174 -1.68 -0.85 -11.50
N PHE A 175 -0.80 0.14 -11.68
CA PHE A 175 0.25 0.08 -12.70
C PHE A 175 1.17 -1.14 -12.51
N CYS A 176 1.58 -1.44 -11.27
CA CYS A 176 2.37 -2.62 -10.97
C CYS A 176 1.68 -3.92 -11.46
N VAL A 177 0.37 -4.06 -11.24
CA VAL A 177 -0.40 -5.24 -11.64
C VAL A 177 -0.62 -5.27 -13.15
N ARG A 178 -1.11 -4.18 -13.74
CA ARG A 178 -1.59 -4.15 -15.12
C ARG A 178 -0.48 -4.01 -16.15
N ASP A 179 0.60 -3.30 -15.83
CA ASP A 179 1.63 -2.93 -16.80
C ASP A 179 2.98 -3.59 -16.54
N VAL A 180 3.34 -3.83 -15.27
CA VAL A 180 4.65 -4.38 -14.92
C VAL A 180 4.62 -5.89 -14.76
N LEU A 181 3.73 -6.43 -13.93
CA LEU A 181 3.68 -7.86 -13.64
C LEU A 181 3.41 -8.70 -14.88
N ILE A 182 2.63 -8.22 -15.85
CA ILE A 182 2.40 -8.92 -17.12
C ILE A 182 3.68 -9.11 -17.96
N ARG A 183 4.72 -8.31 -17.70
CA ARG A 183 6.02 -8.37 -18.41
C ARG A 183 7.03 -9.28 -17.71
N ILE A 184 6.76 -9.71 -16.47
CA ILE A 184 7.64 -10.59 -15.71
C ILE A 184 7.32 -12.06 -16.03
N PRO A 185 8.30 -12.87 -16.46
CA PRO A 185 8.09 -14.30 -16.76
C PRO A 185 7.55 -15.11 -15.55
N PRO A 186 6.71 -16.14 -15.77
CA PRO A 186 6.14 -16.96 -14.71
C PRO A 186 7.16 -17.58 -13.75
N GLU A 187 8.33 -17.95 -14.26
CA GLU A 187 9.44 -18.55 -13.50
C GLU A 187 10.01 -17.57 -12.48
N ILE A 188 10.00 -16.28 -12.83
CA ILE A 188 10.44 -15.19 -11.96
C ILE A 188 9.32 -14.79 -10.99
N LYS A 189 8.07 -14.78 -11.45
CA LYS A 189 6.90 -14.52 -10.58
C LYS A 189 6.85 -15.42 -9.35
N LYS A 190 7.21 -16.71 -9.51
CA LYS A 190 7.28 -17.68 -8.41
C LYS A 190 8.37 -17.38 -7.37
N LYS A 191 9.35 -16.55 -7.72
CA LYS A 191 10.45 -16.14 -6.83
C LYS A 191 10.23 -14.75 -6.24
N LEU A 192 9.15 -14.07 -6.60
CA LEU A 192 8.84 -12.76 -6.04
C LEU A 192 8.54 -12.90 -4.55
N PRO A 193 8.94 -11.92 -3.72
CA PRO A 193 8.48 -11.83 -2.36
C PRO A 193 6.95 -11.79 -2.30
N ASN A 194 6.37 -12.39 -1.24
CA ASN A 194 4.93 -12.56 -1.12
C ASN A 194 4.13 -11.24 -1.24
N ASN A 195 4.72 -10.10 -0.85
CA ASN A 195 4.08 -8.79 -0.94
C ASN A 195 4.02 -8.20 -2.36
N LEU A 196 4.66 -8.82 -3.35
CA LEU A 196 4.62 -8.41 -4.76
C LEU A 196 3.76 -9.33 -5.64
N HIS A 197 3.05 -10.28 -5.06
CA HIS A 197 2.11 -11.09 -5.83
C HIS A 197 0.86 -10.30 -6.22
N ASP A 198 0.32 -10.61 -7.39
CA ASP A 198 -0.81 -9.93 -8.05
C ASP A 198 -1.96 -9.66 -7.05
N GLY A 199 -2.48 -10.70 -6.39
CA GLY A 199 -3.60 -10.56 -5.44
C GLY A 199 -3.27 -9.75 -4.18
N VAL A 200 -1.99 -9.68 -3.76
CA VAL A 200 -1.59 -8.84 -2.62
C VAL A 200 -1.54 -7.37 -3.04
N LEU A 201 -0.99 -7.07 -4.21
CA LEU A 201 -0.94 -5.71 -4.75
C LEU A 201 -2.34 -5.17 -5.04
N GLU A 202 -3.21 -5.97 -5.65
CA GLU A 202 -4.62 -5.63 -5.87
C GLU A 202 -5.35 -5.36 -4.55
N ALA A 203 -5.13 -6.20 -3.53
CA ALA A 203 -5.74 -6.01 -2.22
C ALA A 203 -5.31 -4.68 -1.56
N ILE A 204 -4.03 -4.31 -1.65
CA ILE A 204 -3.54 -3.02 -1.13
C ILE A 204 -4.14 -1.85 -1.95
N SER A 205 -4.31 -2.02 -3.27
CA SER A 205 -4.95 -1.00 -4.10
C SER A 205 -6.41 -0.76 -3.68
N PHE A 206 -7.19 -1.84 -3.54
CA PHE A 206 -8.57 -1.75 -3.05
C PHE A 206 -8.66 -1.27 -1.60
N GLN A 207 -7.71 -1.66 -0.73
CA GLN A 207 -7.59 -1.11 0.61
C GLN A 207 -7.47 0.41 0.56
N SER A 208 -6.60 0.94 -0.30
CA SER A 208 -6.35 2.38 -0.41
C SER A 208 -7.62 3.15 -0.81
N LEU A 209 -8.36 2.63 -1.80
CA LEU A 209 -9.65 3.20 -2.23
C LEU A 209 -10.72 3.10 -1.13
N GLY A 210 -10.78 1.97 -0.43
CA GLY A 210 -11.69 1.76 0.71
C GLY A 210 -11.42 2.74 1.85
N GLN A 211 -10.15 2.98 2.19
CA GLN A 211 -9.76 3.97 3.20
C GLN A 211 -10.03 5.40 2.76
N GLY A 212 -9.81 5.74 1.48
CA GLY A 212 -10.17 7.04 0.91
C GLY A 212 -11.68 7.29 1.04
N THR A 213 -12.48 6.27 0.77
CA THR A 213 -13.95 6.32 0.91
C THR A 213 -14.37 6.47 2.38
N GLU A 214 -13.67 5.81 3.31
CA GLU A 214 -13.89 5.98 4.76
C GLU A 214 -13.68 7.44 5.20
N ILE A 215 -12.61 8.08 4.71
CA ILE A 215 -12.31 9.48 4.98
C ILE A 215 -13.41 10.39 4.41
N GLN A 216 -13.85 10.15 3.17
CA GLN A 216 -14.96 10.88 2.55
C GLN A 216 -16.27 10.71 3.33
N LEU A 217 -16.56 9.51 3.82
CA LEU A 217 -17.71 9.27 4.69
C LEU A 217 -17.60 10.07 5.99
N GLY A 218 -16.40 10.13 6.59
CA GLY A 218 -16.14 10.97 7.77
C GLY A 218 -16.42 12.45 7.50
N LEU A 219 -15.94 12.99 6.38
CA LEU A 219 -16.23 14.36 5.96
C LEU A 219 -17.74 14.59 5.72
N ALA A 220 -18.44 13.60 5.14
CA ALA A 220 -19.88 13.68 4.95
C ALA A 220 -20.64 13.64 6.29
N VAL A 221 -20.18 12.87 7.28
CA VAL A 221 -20.77 12.85 8.63
C VAL A 221 -20.69 14.23 9.27
N ASP A 222 -19.53 14.88 9.17
CA ASP A 222 -19.26 16.20 9.75
C ASP A 222 -19.99 17.33 8.99
N CYS A 223 -20.44 17.07 7.76
CA CYS A 223 -21.10 18.06 6.90
C CYS A 223 -22.63 18.07 7.07
N GLN A 224 -23.19 19.18 7.55
CA GLN A 224 -24.65 19.35 7.70
C GLN A 224 -25.42 19.27 6.37
N LYS A 225 -24.78 19.59 5.25
CA LYS A 225 -25.39 19.54 3.91
C LYS A 225 -25.40 18.14 3.30
N ALA A 226 -24.61 17.20 3.82
CA ALA A 226 -24.53 15.85 3.27
C ALA A 226 -25.79 15.06 3.60
N THR A 227 -26.51 14.65 2.55
CA THR A 227 -27.75 13.88 2.72
C THR A 227 -27.48 12.46 3.21
N LEU A 228 -28.51 11.84 3.77
CA LEU A 228 -28.44 10.44 4.19
C LEU A 228 -28.13 9.50 3.02
N SER A 229 -28.64 9.81 1.82
CA SER A 229 -28.37 9.04 0.60
C SER A 229 -26.88 9.07 0.23
N VAL A 230 -26.20 10.20 0.40
CA VAL A 230 -24.75 10.31 0.18
C VAL A 230 -23.98 9.45 1.19
N LYS A 231 -24.34 9.52 2.48
CA LYS A 231 -23.70 8.71 3.53
C LYS A 231 -23.88 7.21 3.31
N ARG A 232 -25.11 6.78 2.93
CA ARG A 232 -25.40 5.39 2.56
C ARG A 232 -24.56 4.94 1.38
N ARG A 233 -24.51 5.75 0.31
CA ARG A 233 -23.72 5.45 -0.89
C ARG A 233 -22.25 5.24 -0.56
N LEU A 234 -21.62 6.19 0.15
CA LEU A 234 -20.22 6.08 0.54
C LEU A 234 -19.95 4.84 1.42
N ALA A 235 -20.84 4.51 2.35
CA ALA A 235 -20.68 3.31 3.18
C ALA A 235 -20.80 2.01 2.36
N CYS A 236 -21.70 1.96 1.38
CA CYS A 236 -21.82 0.82 0.46
C CYS A 236 -20.61 0.71 -0.48
N GLU A 237 -20.12 1.82 -1.04
CA GLU A 237 -18.89 1.82 -1.86
C GLU A 237 -17.67 1.34 -1.04
N GLN A 238 -17.54 1.82 0.20
CA GLN A 238 -16.49 1.37 1.12
C GLN A 238 -16.54 -0.15 1.32
N LEU A 239 -17.73 -0.71 1.55
CA LEU A 239 -17.93 -2.16 1.69
C LEU A 239 -17.52 -2.91 0.42
N THR A 240 -17.87 -2.40 -0.76
CA THR A 240 -17.50 -3.02 -2.04
C THR A 240 -15.97 -3.09 -2.20
N TYR A 241 -15.24 -2.00 -1.92
CA TYR A 241 -13.77 -2.03 -2.00
C TYR A 241 -13.15 -3.06 -1.04
N PHE A 242 -13.59 -3.11 0.23
CA PHE A 242 -13.04 -4.10 1.16
C PHE A 242 -13.47 -5.54 0.86
N SER A 243 -14.62 -5.73 0.20
CA SER A 243 -15.03 -7.03 -0.33
C SER A 243 -14.09 -7.49 -1.45
N GLN A 244 -13.75 -6.59 -2.37
CA GLN A 244 -12.78 -6.85 -3.44
C GLN A 244 -11.39 -7.15 -2.87
N ALA A 245 -10.91 -6.34 -1.91
CA ALA A 245 -9.63 -6.58 -1.23
C ALA A 245 -9.59 -7.95 -0.54
N TYR A 246 -10.66 -8.34 0.14
CA TYR A 246 -10.77 -9.65 0.78
C TYR A 246 -10.72 -10.79 -0.24
N HIS A 247 -11.42 -10.65 -1.38
CA HIS A 247 -11.42 -11.64 -2.45
C HIS A 247 -10.01 -11.83 -3.04
N CYS A 248 -9.29 -10.74 -3.33
CA CYS A 248 -7.92 -10.81 -3.85
C CYS A 248 -6.97 -11.58 -2.92
N LEU A 249 -7.12 -11.42 -1.61
CA LEU A 249 -6.29 -12.15 -0.64
C LEU A 249 -6.71 -13.62 -0.45
N SER A 250 -7.98 -13.98 -0.67
CA SER A 250 -8.50 -15.34 -0.40
C SER A 250 -7.79 -16.46 -1.18
N GLY A 251 -7.18 -16.13 -2.32
CA GLY A 251 -6.38 -17.06 -3.13
C GLY A 251 -4.87 -17.00 -2.88
N CYS A 252 -4.38 -16.14 -1.98
CA CYS A 252 -2.95 -15.92 -1.75
C CYS A 252 -2.40 -16.83 -0.62
N ASP A 253 -1.09 -17.17 -0.67
CA ASP A 253 -0.42 -17.81 0.47
C ASP A 253 -0.05 -16.75 1.53
N ILE A 254 -0.90 -16.66 2.56
CA ILE A 254 -0.79 -15.68 3.64
C ILE A 254 -0.08 -16.25 4.87
N ASN A 255 0.74 -17.29 4.73
CA ASN A 255 1.30 -17.96 5.91
C ASN A 255 2.37 -17.15 6.68
N ASN A 256 2.93 -16.08 6.08
CA ASN A 256 3.88 -15.19 6.75
C ASN A 256 3.18 -14.16 7.67
N GLY A 257 3.92 -13.62 8.65
CA GLY A 257 3.37 -12.72 9.68
C GLY A 257 2.71 -11.44 9.14
N CYS A 258 3.37 -10.80 8.16
CA CYS A 258 2.89 -9.55 7.54
C CYS A 258 1.58 -9.77 6.74
N GLY A 259 1.51 -10.84 5.97
CA GLY A 259 0.30 -11.24 5.27
C GLY A 259 -0.87 -11.46 6.22
N LYS A 260 -0.64 -12.16 7.35
CA LYS A 260 -1.71 -12.41 8.34
C LYS A 260 -2.24 -11.10 8.90
N LYS A 261 -1.36 -10.14 9.20
CA LYS A 261 -1.76 -8.82 9.69
C LYS A 261 -2.59 -8.06 8.64
N HIS A 262 -2.20 -8.10 7.37
CA HIS A 262 -2.99 -7.50 6.28
C HIS A 262 -4.39 -8.12 6.15
N MET A 263 -4.49 -9.46 6.19
CA MET A 263 -5.80 -10.14 6.17
C MET A 263 -6.69 -9.72 7.36
N TRP A 264 -6.13 -9.62 8.57
CA TRP A 264 -6.89 -9.14 9.73
C TRP A 264 -7.35 -7.70 9.59
N PHE A 265 -6.53 -6.83 9.01
CA PHE A 265 -6.91 -5.45 8.71
C PHE A 265 -8.07 -5.38 7.73
N ILE A 266 -7.98 -6.09 6.61
CA ILE A 266 -9.06 -6.15 5.61
C ILE A 266 -10.34 -6.71 6.24
N LYS A 267 -10.26 -7.78 7.03
CA LYS A 267 -11.42 -8.33 7.73
C LYS A 267 -12.06 -7.31 8.68
N TRP A 268 -11.23 -6.60 9.47
CA TRP A 268 -11.72 -5.57 10.37
C TRP A 268 -12.45 -4.45 9.59
N LYS A 269 -11.82 -3.91 8.55
CA LYS A 269 -12.40 -2.83 7.73
C LYS A 269 -13.61 -3.25 6.89
N PHE A 270 -13.65 -4.49 6.44
CA PHE A 270 -14.83 -5.09 5.84
C PHE A 270 -16.01 -5.10 6.81
N LEU A 271 -15.81 -5.52 8.07
CA LEU A 271 -16.87 -5.54 9.07
C LEU A 271 -17.32 -4.12 9.46
N GLU A 272 -16.39 -3.18 9.64
CA GLU A 272 -16.73 -1.77 9.91
C GLU A 272 -17.58 -1.15 8.79
N SER A 273 -17.15 -1.32 7.54
CA SER A 273 -17.88 -0.80 6.37
C SER A 273 -19.23 -1.48 6.19
N LYS A 274 -19.34 -2.79 6.47
CA LYS A 274 -20.61 -3.52 6.43
C LYS A 274 -21.59 -3.01 7.49
N ALA A 275 -21.12 -2.77 8.72
CA ALA A 275 -21.94 -2.17 9.77
C ALA A 275 -22.42 -0.76 9.39
N ALA A 276 -21.52 0.07 8.82
CA ALA A 276 -21.87 1.40 8.34
C ALA A 276 -22.93 1.36 7.22
N ALA A 277 -22.78 0.45 6.27
CA ALA A 277 -23.72 0.29 5.14
C ALA A 277 -25.12 -0.08 5.63
N TYR A 278 -25.24 -1.08 6.52
CA TYR A 278 -26.53 -1.46 7.11
C TYR A 278 -27.11 -0.34 7.97
N TYR A 279 -26.30 0.36 8.75
CA TYR A 279 -26.78 1.48 9.56
C TYR A 279 -27.43 2.58 8.70
N TYR A 280 -26.73 3.06 7.67
CA TYR A 280 -27.28 4.10 6.81
C TYR A 280 -28.40 3.61 5.91
N HIS A 281 -28.39 2.33 5.53
CA HIS A 281 -29.51 1.71 4.82
C HIS A 281 -30.77 1.63 5.68
N GLY A 282 -30.64 1.17 6.93
CA GLY A 282 -31.74 1.15 7.90
C GLY A 282 -32.32 2.54 8.15
N LEU A 283 -31.48 3.58 8.24
CA LEU A 283 -31.95 4.96 8.36
C LEU A 283 -32.75 5.45 7.14
N ILE A 284 -32.47 4.93 5.94
CA ILE A 284 -33.26 5.26 4.75
C ILE A 284 -34.59 4.52 4.78
N LEU A 285 -34.58 3.22 5.11
CA LEU A 285 -35.80 2.40 5.21
C LEU A 285 -36.75 2.93 6.28
N ASP A 286 -36.23 3.41 7.42
CA ASP A 286 -37.02 3.97 8.52
C ASP A 286 -37.81 5.24 8.13
N LYS A 287 -37.47 5.89 7.00
CA LYS A 287 -38.25 7.01 6.44
C LYS A 287 -39.45 6.55 5.60
N GLY A 288 -39.58 5.26 5.32
CA GLY A 288 -40.75 4.69 4.67
C GLY A 288 -41.98 4.81 5.55
N ASN A 289 -43.17 4.81 4.93
CA ASN A 289 -44.45 4.93 5.66
C ASN A 289 -45.10 3.58 5.97
N GLU A 290 -44.57 2.49 5.41
CA GLU A 290 -45.15 1.15 5.55
C GLU A 290 -44.55 0.42 6.77
N PRO A 291 -45.34 -0.37 7.53
CA PRO A 291 -44.82 -1.15 8.66
C PRO A 291 -43.65 -2.07 8.30
N SER A 292 -43.68 -2.67 7.11
CA SER A 292 -42.60 -3.50 6.54
C SER A 292 -41.26 -2.75 6.41
N CYS A 293 -41.31 -1.44 6.12
CA CYS A 293 -40.12 -0.60 6.04
C CYS A 293 -39.47 -0.44 7.42
N HIS A 294 -40.27 -0.25 8.46
CA HIS A 294 -39.80 -0.12 9.84
C HIS A 294 -39.21 -1.42 10.37
N VAL A 295 -39.83 -2.55 10.05
CA VAL A 295 -39.29 -3.86 10.39
C VAL A 295 -37.94 -4.09 9.72
N SER A 296 -37.86 -3.89 8.41
CA SER A 296 -36.60 -3.99 7.65
C SER A 296 -35.51 -3.06 8.23
N ALA A 297 -35.89 -1.84 8.63
CA ALA A 297 -34.98 -0.91 9.27
C ALA A 297 -34.43 -1.44 10.59
N VAL A 298 -35.27 -2.03 11.46
CA VAL A 298 -34.80 -2.63 12.72
C VAL A 298 -33.88 -3.82 12.46
N CYS A 299 -34.18 -4.68 11.49
CA CYS A 299 -33.27 -5.76 11.09
C CYS A 299 -31.90 -5.21 10.70
N CYS A 300 -31.86 -4.15 9.90
CA CYS A 300 -30.60 -3.48 9.54
C CYS A 300 -29.86 -2.91 10.76
N PHE A 301 -30.56 -2.29 11.72
CA PHE A 301 -29.89 -1.73 12.91
C PHE A 301 -29.34 -2.81 13.84
N LEU A 302 -30.08 -3.89 14.06
CA LEU A 302 -29.63 -5.03 14.87
C LEU A 302 -28.43 -5.71 14.23
N ALA A 303 -28.48 -5.96 12.91
CA ALA A 303 -27.33 -6.50 12.18
C ALA A 303 -26.12 -5.56 12.20
N ALA A 304 -26.32 -4.25 12.04
CA ALA A 304 -25.24 -3.27 12.13
C ALA A 304 -24.58 -3.29 13.52
N GLU A 305 -25.35 -3.42 14.60
CA GLU A 305 -24.83 -3.51 15.97
C GLU A 305 -24.03 -4.79 16.20
N GLU A 306 -24.54 -5.94 15.77
CA GLU A 306 -23.85 -7.23 15.88
C GLU A 306 -22.54 -7.22 15.09
N ILE A 307 -22.58 -6.83 13.82
CA ILE A 307 -21.40 -6.73 12.94
C ILE A 307 -20.39 -5.75 13.51
N LEU A 308 -20.84 -4.62 14.07
CA LEU A 308 -19.95 -3.65 14.72
C LEU A 308 -19.24 -4.28 15.93
N SER A 309 -19.94 -5.09 16.73
CA SER A 309 -19.34 -5.85 17.84
C SER A 309 -18.26 -6.82 17.35
N GLU A 310 -18.51 -7.53 16.25
CA GLU A 310 -17.51 -8.39 15.62
C GLU A 310 -16.32 -7.61 15.05
N SER A 311 -16.57 -6.44 14.46
CA SER A 311 -15.50 -5.58 13.92
C SER A 311 -14.52 -5.17 15.02
N LYS A 312 -15.00 -4.88 16.23
CA LYS A 312 -14.15 -4.55 17.39
C LYS A 312 -13.25 -5.73 17.78
N LYS A 313 -13.77 -6.97 17.71
CA LYS A 313 -12.96 -8.17 17.95
C LYS A 313 -11.89 -8.34 16.86
N ALA A 314 -12.27 -8.13 15.59
CA ALA A 314 -11.32 -8.19 14.47
C ALA A 314 -10.23 -7.12 14.56
N CYS A 315 -10.57 -5.89 14.99
CA CYS A 315 -9.62 -4.82 15.27
C CYS A 315 -8.59 -5.24 16.33
N LEU A 316 -9.04 -5.84 17.43
CA LEU A 316 -8.15 -6.35 18.48
C LEU A 316 -7.22 -7.45 17.93
N THR A 317 -7.76 -8.40 17.15
CA THR A 317 -6.94 -9.43 16.49
C THR A 317 -5.89 -8.83 15.57
N PHE A 318 -6.24 -7.82 14.77
CA PHE A 318 -5.31 -7.06 13.93
C PHE A 318 -4.20 -6.38 14.76
N CYS A 319 -4.56 -5.72 15.86
CA CYS A 319 -3.61 -5.03 16.72
C CYS A 319 -2.60 -5.98 17.37
N LEU A 320 -3.06 -7.17 17.76
CA LEU A 320 -2.23 -8.21 18.38
C LEU A 320 -1.39 -9.01 17.36
N ALA A 321 -1.77 -9.02 16.09
CA ALA A 321 -0.98 -9.65 15.03
C ALA A 321 0.35 -8.92 14.82
N ALA A 322 1.44 -9.67 14.64
CA ALA A 322 2.77 -9.10 14.45
C ALA A 322 2.91 -8.36 13.10
N PRO A 323 3.59 -7.20 13.07
CA PRO A 323 4.10 -6.45 14.21
C PRO A 323 2.97 -5.86 15.06
N VAL A 324 3.08 -5.92 16.38
CA VAL A 324 2.03 -5.42 17.29
C VAL A 324 1.83 -3.92 17.09
N THR A 325 0.59 -3.48 17.00
CA THR A 325 0.19 -2.07 16.83
C THR A 325 -0.73 -1.64 17.96
N ARG A 326 -0.77 -0.34 18.26
CA ARG A 326 -1.79 0.21 19.17
C ARG A 326 -3.15 0.15 18.50
N ALA A 327 -4.19 0.11 19.33
CA ALA A 327 -5.53 0.37 18.85
C ALA A 327 -5.56 1.75 18.18
N PRO A 328 -6.07 1.85 16.94
CA PRO A 328 -6.18 3.14 16.27
C PRO A 328 -7.08 4.09 17.05
N PRO A 329 -6.85 5.41 16.94
CA PRO A 329 -7.71 6.38 17.57
C PRO A 329 -9.09 6.33 16.91
N LEU A 330 -10.16 6.38 17.71
CA LEU A 330 -11.51 6.50 17.17
C LEU A 330 -11.73 7.94 16.72
N TRP A 331 -11.67 8.18 15.40
CA TRP A 331 -11.98 9.47 14.79
C TRP A 331 -12.91 9.29 13.56
N GLY A 332 -13.33 10.41 12.97
CA GLY A 332 -14.11 10.42 11.73
C GLY A 332 -15.44 9.68 11.81
N ALA A 333 -15.79 8.97 10.73
CA ALA A 333 -17.04 8.23 10.62
C ALA A 333 -17.18 7.16 11.71
N MET A 334 -16.10 6.44 12.05
CA MET A 334 -16.17 5.34 13.01
C MET A 334 -16.45 5.81 14.44
N ARG A 335 -15.93 6.98 14.84
CA ARG A 335 -16.32 7.58 16.12
C ARG A 335 -17.83 7.81 16.21
N HIS A 336 -18.42 8.38 15.16
CA HIS A 336 -19.86 8.63 15.09
C HIS A 336 -20.66 7.33 15.12
N LEU A 337 -20.27 6.35 14.30
CA LEU A 337 -20.97 5.08 14.15
C LEU A 337 -20.89 4.22 15.43
N HIS A 338 -19.75 4.21 16.11
CA HIS A 338 -19.59 3.50 17.38
C HIS A 338 -20.56 3.99 18.47
N GLN A 339 -20.93 5.26 18.43
CA GLN A 339 -21.91 5.84 19.33
C GLN A 339 -23.35 5.61 18.83
N LYS A 340 -23.60 5.87 17.54
CA LYS A 340 -24.96 5.93 17.00
C LYS A 340 -25.57 4.58 16.66
N ILE A 341 -24.78 3.59 16.26
CA ILE A 341 -25.32 2.27 15.92
C ILE A 341 -26.03 1.63 17.13
N PRO A 342 -25.40 1.48 18.31
CA PRO A 342 -26.06 0.87 19.47
C PRO A 342 -27.25 1.68 19.99
N GLU A 343 -27.12 3.02 20.01
CA GLU A 343 -28.18 3.95 20.43
C GLU A 343 -29.43 3.78 19.56
N VAL A 344 -29.25 3.75 18.23
CA VAL A 344 -30.36 3.63 17.28
C VAL A 344 -30.93 2.23 17.30
N ALA A 345 -30.10 1.19 17.35
CA ALA A 345 -30.55 -0.20 17.42
C ALA A 345 -31.45 -0.43 18.64
N THR A 346 -31.00 -0.02 19.83
CA THR A 346 -31.78 -0.13 21.07
C THR A 346 -33.07 0.66 21.01
N ARG A 347 -33.02 1.93 20.59
CA ARG A 347 -34.21 2.79 20.54
C ARG A 347 -35.24 2.28 19.54
N LYS A 348 -34.80 1.86 18.34
CA LYS A 348 -35.70 1.44 17.26
C LYS A 348 -36.27 0.04 17.49
N SER A 349 -35.50 -0.88 18.08
CA SER A 349 -36.02 -2.20 18.48
C SER A 349 -37.08 -2.09 19.58
N GLN A 350 -36.94 -1.17 20.53
CA GLN A 350 -37.99 -0.89 21.53
C GLN A 350 -39.24 -0.27 20.89
N MET A 351 -39.06 0.65 19.95
CA MET A 351 -40.16 1.37 19.32
C MET A 351 -41.00 0.49 18.38
N TYR A 352 -40.37 -0.39 17.61
CA TYR A 352 -41.03 -1.25 16.62
C TYR A 352 -41.04 -2.73 17.00
N GLY A 353 -40.65 -3.09 18.23
CA GLY A 353 -40.56 -4.49 18.67
C GLY A 353 -41.86 -5.26 18.51
N TYR A 354 -42.99 -4.59 18.67
CA TYR A 354 -44.31 -5.19 18.44
C TYR A 354 -44.52 -5.64 16.98
N LEU A 355 -43.90 -4.99 16.00
CA LEU A 355 -43.97 -5.39 14.59
C LEU A 355 -43.16 -6.66 14.34
N LEU A 356 -41.98 -6.77 14.96
CA LEU A 356 -41.14 -7.97 14.88
C LEU A 356 -41.85 -9.19 15.49
N GLU A 357 -42.57 -9.00 16.60
CA GLU A 357 -43.36 -10.06 17.23
C GLU A 357 -44.58 -10.48 16.40
N GLN A 358 -45.11 -9.59 15.56
CA GLN A 358 -46.25 -9.86 14.67
C GLN A 358 -45.82 -10.60 13.40
N GLU A 359 -44.66 -10.28 12.84
CA GLU A 359 -44.19 -10.86 11.57
C GLU A 359 -43.58 -12.28 11.72
N LYS A 360 -43.62 -12.90 12.92
CA LYS A 360 -43.29 -14.31 13.28
C LYS A 360 -42.74 -15.20 12.13
N ALA A 361 -41.58 -14.90 11.57
CA ALA A 361 -40.85 -15.75 10.64
C ALA A 361 -39.47 -15.13 10.38
N LEU A 362 -38.47 -15.97 10.13
CA LEU A 362 -37.09 -15.61 9.80
C LEU A 362 -37.03 -14.46 8.79
N GLN A 363 -36.77 -13.25 9.27
CA GLN A 363 -36.56 -12.11 8.40
C GLN A 363 -35.13 -12.15 7.89
N THR A 364 -35.03 -12.47 6.60
CA THR A 364 -33.80 -12.30 5.84
C THR A 364 -33.40 -10.84 5.88
N LEU A 365 -32.15 -10.60 6.26
CA LEU A 365 -31.58 -9.25 6.30
C LEU A 365 -31.73 -8.60 4.91
N PRO A 366 -32.21 -7.35 4.80
CA PRO A 366 -32.38 -6.70 3.51
C PRO A 366 -31.07 -6.66 2.71
N ASP A 367 -31.17 -6.78 1.39
CA ASP A 367 -30.01 -6.63 0.52
C ASP A 367 -29.53 -5.18 0.51
N LEU A 368 -28.21 -5.00 0.56
CA LEU A 368 -27.61 -3.68 0.44
C LEU A 368 -27.63 -3.23 -1.03
N PRO A 369 -27.90 -1.94 -1.29
CA PRO A 369 -27.88 -1.41 -2.64
C PRO A 369 -26.45 -1.36 -3.18
N GLU A 370 -26.30 -1.70 -4.46
CA GLU A 370 -25.05 -1.55 -5.19
C GLU A 370 -24.96 -0.16 -5.82
N PHE A 371 -23.77 0.45 -5.76
CA PHE A 371 -23.50 1.76 -6.35
C PHE A 371 -22.28 1.69 -7.25
N GLN A 372 -22.22 2.59 -8.23
CA GLN A 372 -21.01 2.81 -8.99
C GLN A 372 -19.92 3.38 -8.08
N LEU A 373 -18.75 2.75 -8.11
CA LEU A 373 -17.56 3.16 -7.38
C LEU A 373 -17.05 4.53 -7.87
N SER A 374 -16.97 5.49 -6.95
CA SER A 374 -16.61 6.88 -7.26
C SER A 374 -15.10 7.10 -7.31
N LEU A 375 -14.37 6.50 -6.37
CA LEU A 375 -12.92 6.60 -6.32
C LEU A 375 -12.30 5.61 -7.30
N ARG A 376 -11.25 6.05 -7.98
CA ARG A 376 -10.46 5.21 -8.87
C ARG A 376 -8.98 5.45 -8.60
N PRO A 377 -8.13 4.46 -8.91
CA PRO A 377 -6.69 4.69 -8.90
C PRO A 377 -6.37 5.91 -9.78
N ASP A 378 -5.41 6.73 -9.36
CA ASP A 378 -4.91 7.80 -10.21
C ASP A 378 -4.16 7.19 -11.41
N ASP A 379 -4.28 7.82 -12.57
CA ASP A 379 -3.50 7.42 -13.74
C ASP A 379 -2.01 7.65 -13.46
N TYR A 380 -1.24 6.56 -13.46
CA TYR A 380 0.21 6.63 -13.34
C TYR A 380 0.88 6.17 -14.63
N GLN A 381 1.91 6.92 -15.03
CA GLN A 381 2.79 6.59 -16.16
C GLN A 381 4.24 6.68 -15.69
N LEU A 382 5.09 5.81 -16.25
CA LEU A 382 6.52 5.90 -16.02
C LEU A 382 7.07 7.25 -16.50
N PRO A 383 8.14 7.76 -15.86
CA PRO A 383 8.82 8.95 -16.34
C PRO A 383 9.37 8.74 -17.76
N GLU A 384 9.66 9.85 -18.44
CA GLU A 384 10.36 9.80 -19.72
C GLU A 384 11.71 9.10 -19.58
N MET A 385 12.09 8.35 -20.60
CA MET A 385 13.37 7.65 -20.63
C MET A 385 14.50 8.64 -20.77
N ASP A 386 15.57 8.41 -20.02
CA ASP A 386 16.73 9.28 -20.07
C ASP A 386 17.31 9.35 -21.50
N PRO A 387 17.53 10.56 -22.05
CA PRO A 387 17.99 10.71 -23.43
C PRO A 387 19.38 10.11 -23.68
N ALA A 388 20.15 9.80 -22.63
CA ALA A 388 21.42 9.09 -22.77
C ALA A 388 21.27 7.68 -23.40
N TRP A 389 20.06 7.10 -23.40
CA TRP A 389 19.78 5.84 -24.09
C TRP A 389 19.69 5.99 -25.63
N ASP A 390 19.46 7.21 -26.13
CA ASP A 390 19.32 7.52 -27.56
C ASP A 390 20.56 8.18 -28.17
N ALA A 391 21.59 8.46 -27.35
CA ALA A 391 22.87 8.96 -27.84
C ALA A 391 23.49 7.93 -28.81
N GLU A 392 23.89 8.42 -30.00
CA GLU A 392 24.21 7.66 -31.21
C GLU A 392 24.87 6.30 -30.97
N LYS A 393 24.17 5.22 -31.40
CA LYS A 393 24.64 3.85 -31.64
C LYS A 393 25.94 3.48 -30.91
N TRP A 394 25.79 3.03 -29.67
CA TRP A 394 26.71 2.21 -28.87
C TRP A 394 27.91 1.73 -29.69
N GLU A 395 28.92 2.59 -29.90
CA GLU A 395 30.18 2.16 -30.47
C GLU A 395 30.75 1.24 -29.40
N THR A 396 30.55 -0.05 -29.62
CA THR A 396 31.29 -1.06 -28.90
C THR A 396 32.71 -0.73 -29.27
N GLU A 397 33.50 -0.23 -28.33
CA GLU A 397 34.96 -0.25 -28.41
C GLU A 397 35.35 -1.74 -28.46
N GLY A 398 35.08 -2.36 -29.61
CA GLY A 398 35.64 -3.63 -29.99
C GLY A 398 37.13 -3.34 -30.07
N GLN A 399 37.84 -3.77 -29.04
CA GLN A 399 39.28 -3.91 -29.06
C GLN A 399 39.67 -4.37 -30.46
N THR A 400 40.30 -3.47 -31.22
CA THR A 400 40.92 -3.77 -32.50
C THR A 400 42.12 -4.68 -32.22
N LEU A 401 41.82 -5.96 -31.92
CA LEU A 401 42.78 -7.07 -31.85
C LEU A 401 43.54 -7.28 -33.18
N LYS A 402 43.30 -6.45 -34.20
CA LYS A 402 44.01 -6.44 -35.48
C LYS A 402 45.20 -5.47 -35.55
N GLU A 403 45.41 -4.59 -34.56
CA GLU A 403 46.55 -3.66 -34.59
C GLU A 403 47.82 -4.22 -33.91
N HIS A 404 47.74 -5.36 -33.22
CA HIS A 404 48.91 -6.02 -32.61
C HIS A 404 49.49 -7.20 -33.43
N LEU A 405 49.04 -7.41 -34.67
CA LEU A 405 49.48 -8.54 -35.52
C LEU A 405 50.16 -8.10 -36.83
N LYS A 406 50.66 -6.85 -36.92
CA LYS A 406 51.28 -6.34 -38.14
C LYS A 406 52.76 -5.93 -38.06
N ASP A 407 53.46 -6.28 -36.98
CA ASP A 407 54.89 -5.95 -36.83
C ASP A 407 55.79 -7.21 -36.74
N SER A 408 55.44 -8.31 -37.41
CA SER A 408 56.29 -9.52 -37.38
C SER A 408 56.29 -10.32 -38.68
N GLU A 409 56.29 -9.66 -39.83
CA GLU A 409 56.71 -10.27 -41.10
C GLU A 409 57.40 -9.20 -41.95
N ASP A 410 58.70 -9.00 -41.73
CA ASP A 410 59.66 -8.50 -42.74
C ASP A 410 61.09 -8.50 -42.16
N GLU A 411 61.68 -9.69 -41.99
CA GLU A 411 63.15 -9.86 -42.03
C GLU A 411 63.47 -11.21 -42.66
N THR A 412 63.35 -11.30 -43.99
CA THR A 412 64.14 -12.24 -44.79
C THR A 412 64.49 -11.60 -46.14
N GLU A 413 65.73 -11.86 -46.58
CA GLU A 413 66.44 -11.40 -47.79
C GLU A 413 67.29 -10.14 -47.59
N THR A 414 68.59 -10.07 -47.87
CA THR A 414 69.59 -10.97 -48.48
C THR A 414 70.98 -10.34 -48.25
N GLU A 415 71.99 -11.14 -47.88
CA GLU A 415 73.31 -11.27 -48.54
C GLU A 415 74.17 -12.35 -47.86
#